data_AF-A0A316L418-F1
#
_entry.id   AF-A0A316L418-F1
#
_cell.length_a   1.000
_cell.length_b   1.000
_cell.length_c   1.000
_cell.angle_alpha   90.00
_cell.angle_beta   90.00
_cell.angle_gamma   90.00
#
_symmetry.space_group_name_H-M   'P 1'
#
loop_
_entity.id
_entity.type
_entity.pdbx_description
1 polymer ?
#
loop_
_entity_poly.entity_id
_entity_poly.type
_entity_poly.pdbx_seq_one_letter_code
_entity_poly.pdbx_strand_id
1 'polypeptide(L)' 'MNIREPEAIKEFIEQNKEATGLPISTLLLVNSNVPVIQSNYADKNVELYKYDYIVSNSSNIETLKCWAKDYLSRVLNFI' A
#
# COMPACT_ATOMS: atom_id res chain seq x y z
N MET A 1 -7.64 -6.22 9.72
CA MET A 1 -6.75 -5.36 10.54
C MET A 1 -6.47 -4.11 9.74
N ASN A 2 -6.53 -2.91 10.34
CA ASN A 2 -6.20 -1.67 9.65
C ASN A 2 -4.80 -1.23 10.12
N ILE A 3 -3.80 -1.39 9.26
CA ILE A 3 -2.39 -1.09 9.55
C ILE A 3 -2.01 0.11 8.69
N ARG A 4 -1.72 1.25 9.33
CA ARG A 4 -1.43 2.52 8.66
C ARG A 4 -0.16 3.20 9.15
N GLU A 5 0.30 2.83 10.35
CA GLU A 5 1.52 3.38 10.92
C GLU A 5 2.74 2.71 10.27
N PRO A 6 3.74 3.47 9.81
CA PRO A 6 4.93 2.91 9.15
C PRO A 6 5.63 1.81 9.97
N GLU A 7 5.67 1.95 11.29
CA GLU A 7 6.26 0.98 12.20
C GLU A 7 5.45 -0.32 12.21
N ALA A 8 4.12 -0.22 12.34
CA ALA A 8 3.23 -1.37 12.35
C ALA A 8 3.23 -2.13 11.00
N ILE A 9 3.41 -1.42 9.87
CA ILE A 9 3.56 -2.06 8.56
C ILE A 9 4.84 -2.92 8.53
N LYS A 10 5.97 -2.39 9.05
CA LYS A 10 7.23 -3.15 9.13
C LYS A 10 7.10 -4.38 10.02
N GLU A 11 6.52 -4.20 11.21
CA GLU A 11 6.32 -5.30 12.16
C GLU A 11 5.47 -6.42 11.56
N PHE A 12 4.39 -6.08 10.86
CA PHE A 12 3.53 -7.07 10.20
C PHE A 12 4.27 -7.89 9.14
N ILE A 13 5.16 -7.24 8.36
CA ILE A 13 5.94 -7.91 7.32
C ILE A 13 6.93 -8.89 7.94
N GLU A 14 7.65 -8.48 8.99
CA GLU A 14 8.57 -9.39 9.69
C GLU A 14 7.82 -10.57 10.32
N GLN A 15 6.69 -10.32 10.99
CA GLN A 15 5.86 -11.38 11.57
C GLN A 15 5.33 -12.36 10.51
N ASN A 16 4.90 -11.87 9.35
CA ASN A 16 4.42 -12.73 8.27
C ASN A 16 5.56 -13.59 7.69
N LYS A 17 6.74 -13.00 7.53
CA LYS A 17 7.94 -13.71 7.07
C LYS A 17 8.34 -14.80 8.06
N GLU A 18 8.32 -14.53 9.36
CA GLU A 18 8.58 -15.54 10.40
C GLU A 18 7.54 -16.66 10.39
N ALA A 19 6.25 -16.31 10.24
CA ALA A 19 5.16 -17.27 10.32
C ALA A 19 4.97 -18.13 9.06
N THR A 20 5.26 -17.57 7.88
CA THR A 20 4.91 -18.21 6.58
C THR A 20 6.09 -18.41 5.65
N GLY A 21 7.18 -17.66 5.84
CA GLY A 21 8.30 -17.60 4.89
C GLY A 21 7.95 -16.94 3.54
N LEU A 22 6.73 -16.42 3.37
CA LEU A 22 6.27 -15.83 2.12
C LEU A 22 6.60 -14.33 2.06
N PRO A 23 6.92 -13.80 0.88
CA PRO A 23 7.09 -12.36 0.70
C PRO A 23 5.75 -11.62 0.74
N ILE A 24 5.77 -10.40 1.27
CA ILE A 24 4.65 -9.46 1.19
C ILE A 24 4.97 -8.37 0.15
N SER A 25 4.00 -8.06 -0.69
CA SER A 25 4.03 -6.88 -1.58
C SER A 25 3.15 -5.77 -1.02
N THR A 26 3.69 -4.56 -0.94
CA THR A 26 3.04 -3.38 -0.37
C THR A 26 2.64 -2.38 -1.46
N LEU A 27 1.43 -1.82 -1.33
CA LEU A 27 0.87 -0.85 -2.28
C LEU A 27 0.28 0.33 -1.52
N LEU A 28 0.69 1.54 -1.88
CA LEU A 28 0.05 2.79 -1.45
C LEU A 28 -0.83 3.35 -2.56
N LEU A 29 -2.09 3.63 -2.24
CA LEU A 29 -3.03 4.30 -3.14
C LEU A 29 -3.20 5.77 -2.73
N VAL A 30 -2.80 6.70 -3.59
CA VAL A 30 -2.80 8.14 -3.31
C VAL A 30 -3.86 8.84 -4.14
N ASN A 31 -4.74 9.62 -3.52
CA ASN A 31 -5.66 10.51 -4.24
C ASN A 31 -5.30 11.96 -3.91
N SER A 32 -4.66 12.67 -4.84
CA SER A 32 -4.22 14.06 -4.64
C SER A 32 -5.37 15.05 -4.50
N ASN A 33 -6.60 14.63 -4.84
CA ASN A 33 -7.80 15.46 -4.65
C ASN A 33 -8.33 15.38 -3.21
N VAL A 34 -7.78 14.49 -2.36
CA VAL A 34 -8.15 14.33 -0.96
C VAL A 34 -6.99 14.80 -0.08
N PRO A 35 -7.20 15.82 0.77
CA PRO A 35 -6.14 16.30 1.65
C PRO A 35 -5.80 15.26 2.72
N VAL A 36 -4.51 15.16 3.04
CA VAL A 36 -4.01 14.29 4.10
C VAL A 36 -4.56 14.74 5.46
N ILE A 37 -5.08 13.78 6.23
CA ILE A 37 -5.56 14.03 7.59
C ILE A 37 -4.36 14.25 8.52
N GLN A 38 -4.16 15.49 8.96
CA GLN A 38 -3.01 15.86 9.79
C GLN A 38 -3.19 15.56 11.28
N SER A 39 -4.43 15.40 11.75
CA SER A 39 -4.75 15.20 13.17
C SER A 39 -4.53 13.76 13.64
N ASN A 40 -4.47 12.79 12.72
CA ASN A 40 -4.23 11.39 13.03
C ASN A 40 -2.79 11.02 12.67
N TYR A 41 -2.03 10.48 13.64
CA TYR A 41 -0.63 10.10 13.44
C TYR A 41 -0.44 9.11 12.29
N ALA A 42 -1.30 8.08 12.21
CA ALA A 42 -1.21 7.06 11.20
C ALA A 42 -1.48 7.63 9.81
N ASP A 43 -2.58 8.37 9.62
CA ASP A 43 -2.93 8.96 8.33
C ASP A 43 -1.92 10.03 7.88
N LYS A 44 -1.37 10.81 8.82
CA LYS A 44 -0.35 11.82 8.54
C LYS A 44 0.97 11.22 8.04
N ASN A 45 1.35 10.08 8.58
CA ASN A 45 2.67 9.49 8.35
C ASN A 45 2.66 8.26 7.44
N VAL A 46 1.48 7.82 6.96
CA VAL A 46 1.33 6.60 6.14
C VAL A 46 2.23 6.62 4.90
N GLU A 47 2.47 7.80 4.31
CA GLU A 47 3.32 7.99 3.13
C GLU A 47 4.82 7.90 3.43
N LEU A 48 5.24 7.95 4.71
CA LEU A 48 6.65 7.83 5.12
C LEU A 48 7.16 6.39 5.07
N TYR A 49 6.25 5.41 4.93
CA TYR A 49 6.63 4.03 4.67
C TYR A 49 7.13 3.87 3.22
N LYS A 50 8.15 3.03 3.00
CA LYS A 50 8.73 2.78 1.68
C LYS A 50 8.01 1.61 1.00
N TYR A 51 6.92 1.91 0.29
CA TYR A 51 6.11 0.91 -0.43
C TYR A 51 6.83 0.37 -1.67
N ASP A 52 6.51 -0.87 -2.04
CA ASP A 52 6.95 -1.47 -3.30
C ASP A 52 6.28 -0.80 -4.50
N TYR A 53 5.03 -0.36 -4.32
CA TYR A 53 4.23 0.29 -5.35
C TYR A 53 3.48 1.50 -4.80
N ILE A 54 3.40 2.55 -5.61
CA ILE A 54 2.59 3.75 -5.33
C ILE A 54 1.74 4.01 -6.57
N VAL A 55 0.42 4.05 -6.40
CA VAL A 55 -0.54 4.29 -7.49
C VAL A 55 -1.32 5.57 -7.22
N SER A 56 -1.41 6.43 -8.23
CA SER A 56 -2.26 7.62 -8.18
C SER A 56 -3.69 7.25 -8.58
N ASN A 57 -4.63 7.44 -7.65
CA ASN A 57 -6.08 7.38 -7.83
C ASN A 57 -6.68 8.79 -7.94
N SER A 58 -5.99 9.68 -8.65
CA SER A 58 -6.41 11.09 -8.77
C SER A 58 -7.21 11.38 -10.04
N SER A 59 -7.42 10.36 -10.89
CA SER A 59 -8.17 10.44 -12.15
C SER A 59 -9.57 9.82 -11.99
N ASN A 60 -9.96 8.93 -12.91
CA ASN A 60 -11.25 8.24 -12.90
C ASN A 60 -11.15 6.76 -12.52
N ILE A 61 -12.32 6.16 -12.25
CA ILE A 61 -12.44 4.76 -11.85
C ILE A 61 -11.92 3.76 -12.89
N GLU A 62 -11.99 4.08 -14.18
CA GLU A 62 -11.47 3.21 -15.23
C GLU A 62 -9.94 3.14 -15.21
N THR A 63 -9.29 4.27 -14.94
CA THR A 63 -7.84 4.34 -14.73
C THR A 63 -7.43 3.51 -13.50
N LEU A 64 -8.17 3.60 -12.40
CA LEU A 64 -7.93 2.80 -11.20
C LEU A 64 -8.07 1.29 -11.48
N LYS A 65 -9.08 0.88 -12.25
CA LYS A 65 -9.27 -0.53 -12.66
C LYS A 65 -8.09 -1.06 -13.48
N CYS A 66 -7.54 -0.23 -14.38
CA CYS A 66 -6.34 -0.60 -15.14
C CYS A 66 -5.13 -0.83 -14.22
N TRP A 67 -4.87 0.10 -13.29
CA TRP A 67 -3.77 -0.06 -12.33
C TRP A 67 -3.95 -1.29 -11.43
N ALA A 68 -5.17 -1.58 -10.99
CA ALA A 68 -5.46 -2.77 -10.20
C ALA A 68 -5.16 -4.06 -10.99
N LYS A 69 -5.54 -4.10 -12.28
CA LYS A 69 -5.20 -5.23 -13.18
C LYS A 69 -3.70 -5.36 -13.35
N ASP A 70 -3.00 -4.26 -13.64
CA ASP A 70 -1.55 -4.27 -13.83
C ASP A 70 -0.80 -4.74 -12.57
N TYR A 71 -1.25 -4.29 -11.40
CA TYR A 71 -0.71 -4.73 -10.11
C TYR A 71 -0.92 -6.23 -9.89
N LEU A 72 -2.14 -6.73 -10.09
CA LEU A 72 -2.45 -8.15 -9.95
C LEU A 72 -1.65 -9.01 -10.94
N SER A 73 -1.56 -8.60 -12.20
CA SER A 73 -0.75 -9.30 -13.19
C SER A 73 0.72 -9.35 -12.79
N ARG A 74 1.28 -8.29 -12.20
CA ARG A 74 2.65 -8.31 -11.68
C ARG A 74 2.78 -9.29 -10.52
N VAL A 75 1.96 -9.16 -9.48
CA VAL A 75 2.06 -10.01 -8.28
C VAL A 75 1.87 -11.49 -8.62
N LEU A 76 0.95 -11.83 -9.53
CA LEU A 76 0.66 -13.21 -9.92
C LEU A 76 1.69 -13.81 -10.88
N ASN A 77 2.33 -13.00 -11.74
CA ASN A 77 3.38 -13.48 -12.65
C ASN A 77 4.76 -13.63 -11.98
N PHE A 78 4.88 -13.26 -10.70
CA PHE A 78 6.07 -13.49 -9.87
C PHE A 78 5.98 -14.80 -9.04
N ILE A 79 4.98 -15.65 -9.30
CA ILE A 79 4.83 -17.02 -8.78
C ILE A 79 5.14 -18.00 -9.90
#